data_AF-A0A6V7JK28-F1
#
_entry.id   AF-A0A6V7JK28-F1
#
_cell.length_a   1.000
_cell.length_b   1.000
_cell.length_c   1.000
_cell.angle_alpha   90.00
_cell.angle_beta   90.00
_cell.angle_gamma   90.00
#
_symmetry.space_group_name_H-M   'P 1'
#
loop_
_entity.id
_entity.type
_entity.pdbx_description
1 polymer ?
#
loop_
_entity_poly.entity_id
_entity_poly.type
_entity_poly.pdbx_seq_one_letter_code
_entity_poly.pdbx_strand_id
1 'polypeptide(L)'
;NNIEAELVIDMCRHLDDETLAILEAKLRGRHPNTYTLTKKLAENIIMRKGKGLPICIVRPSIVCAAGEEPFPGWLDNICGITGIMMEIGRGTIRSIVCNQNLIVDIIPVDYVVDTLICSAWQCASLKSTKDNIPVYNCVSGSHNPI
;
A
#
# COMPACT_ATOMS: atom_id res chain seq x y z
N ASN A 1 15.16 5.66 -11.70
CA ASN A 1 15.87 6.57 -10.79
C ASN A 1 15.70 6.07 -9.37
N ASN A 2 16.78 5.67 -8.71
CA ASN A 2 16.75 5.24 -7.31
C ASN A 2 17.12 6.45 -6.46
N ILE A 3 16.12 7.27 -6.11
CA ILE A 3 16.31 8.46 -5.24
C ILE A 3 16.28 7.97 -3.80
N GLU A 4 17.27 8.40 -3.00
CA GLU A 4 17.35 8.02 -1.60
C GLU A 4 16.27 8.70 -0.76
N ALA A 5 15.69 7.96 0.19
CA ALA A 5 14.63 8.48 1.04
C ALA A 5 15.10 9.64 1.92
N GLU A 6 16.33 9.57 2.43
CA GLU A 6 16.95 10.66 3.20
C GLU A 6 17.00 11.98 2.42
N LEU A 7 17.38 11.93 1.14
CA LEU A 7 17.45 13.12 0.29
C LEU A 7 16.07 13.76 0.11
N VAL A 8 15.03 12.96 -0.14
CA VAL A 8 13.65 13.49 -0.28
C VAL A 8 13.17 14.12 1.02
N ILE A 9 13.47 13.50 2.18
CA ILE A 9 13.13 14.05 3.49
C ILE A 9 13.86 15.38 3.73
N ASP A 10 15.15 15.47 3.39
CA ASP A 10 15.92 16.70 3.55
C ASP A 10 15.43 17.80 2.63
N MET A 11 15.03 17.48 1.39
CA MET A 11 14.37 18.43 0.49
C MET A 11 13.08 18.99 1.10
N CYS A 12 12.20 18.14 1.62
CA CYS A 12 10.95 18.57 2.25
C CYS A 12 11.16 19.43 3.51
N ARG A 13 12.33 19.36 4.16
CA ARG A 13 12.64 20.14 5.37
C ARG A 13 13.21 21.52 5.08
N HIS A 14 13.89 21.68 3.95
CA HIS A 14 14.71 22.86 3.68
C HIS A 14 14.27 23.66 2.46
N LEU A 15 13.47 23.06 1.56
CA LEU A 15 12.91 23.75 0.40
C LEU A 15 11.52 24.28 0.72
N ASP A 16 11.18 25.42 0.12
CA ASP A 16 9.83 25.96 0.14
C ASP A 16 8.87 25.16 -0.76
N ASP A 17 7.57 25.35 -0.55
CA ASP A 17 6.51 24.62 -1.26
C ASP A 17 6.52 24.86 -2.78
N GLU A 18 6.93 26.05 -3.23
CA GLU A 18 7.00 26.39 -4.66
C GLU A 18 8.11 25.58 -5.34
N THR A 19 9.29 25.54 -4.71
CA THR A 19 10.41 24.71 -5.18
C THR A 19 10.06 23.23 -5.17
N LEU A 20 9.39 22.73 -4.12
CA LEU A 20 8.98 21.34 -4.02
C LEU A 20 7.96 20.96 -5.10
N ALA A 21 7.00 21.84 -5.40
CA ALA A 21 6.01 21.62 -6.45
C ALA A 21 6.66 21.46 -7.84
N ILE A 22 7.71 22.23 -8.12
CA ILE A 22 8.48 22.10 -9.37
C ILE A 22 9.19 20.74 -9.44
N LEU A 23 9.72 20.25 -8.31
CA LEU A 23 10.48 19.00 -8.23
C LEU A 23 9.58 17.76 -8.16
N GLU A 24 8.32 17.90 -7.77
CA GLU A 24 7.38 16.81 -7.52
C GLU A 24 7.31 15.82 -8.69
N ALA A 25 7.16 16.31 -9.92
CA ALA A 25 7.06 15.44 -11.10
C ALA A 25 8.30 14.54 -11.28
N LYS A 26 9.49 15.08 -10.99
CA LYS A 26 10.76 14.34 -11.07
C LYS A 26 10.88 13.34 -9.93
N LEU A 27 10.49 13.72 -8.72
CA LEU A 27 10.53 12.90 -7.51
C LEU A 27 9.53 11.73 -7.60
N ARG A 28 8.30 12.00 -8.06
CA ARG A 28 7.24 11.02 -8.24
C ARG A 28 7.60 9.97 -9.30
N GLY A 29 8.25 10.36 -10.39
CA GLY A 29 8.68 9.42 -11.42
C GLY A 29 7.51 8.56 -11.96
N ARG A 30 7.58 7.24 -11.80
CA ARG A 30 6.54 6.30 -12.24
C ARG A 30 5.43 6.04 -11.22
N HIS A 31 5.52 6.62 -10.03
CA HIS A 31 4.52 6.44 -9.00
C HIS A 31 3.21 7.12 -9.40
N PRO A 32 2.05 6.44 -9.34
CA PRO A 32 0.77 7.03 -9.75
C PRO A 32 0.37 8.23 -8.89
N ASN A 33 0.82 8.29 -7.64
CA ASN A 33 0.56 9.39 -6.71
C ASN A 33 1.70 9.51 -5.68
N THR A 34 1.68 10.59 -4.90
CA THR A 34 2.65 10.86 -3.83
C THR A 34 2.59 9.81 -2.72
N TYR A 35 1.43 9.22 -2.43
CA TYR A 35 1.28 8.13 -1.45
C TYR A 35 2.16 6.91 -1.80
N THR A 36 2.11 6.43 -3.04
CA THR A 36 2.92 5.28 -3.45
C THR A 36 4.41 5.60 -3.45
N LEU A 37 4.79 6.86 -3.71
CA LEU A 37 6.16 7.33 -3.53
C LEU A 37 6.57 7.27 -2.06
N THR A 38 5.79 7.86 -1.15
CA THR A 38 6.16 7.92 0.28
C THR A 38 6.25 6.52 0.90
N LYS A 39 5.35 5.59 0.53
CA LYS A 39 5.44 4.18 0.94
C LYS A 39 6.71 3.49 0.40
N LYS A 40 7.09 3.75 -0.86
CA LYS A 40 8.35 3.24 -1.41
C LYS A 40 9.58 3.75 -0.64
N LEU A 41 9.58 5.04 -0.29
CA LEU A 41 10.66 5.63 0.52
C LEU A 41 10.71 5.02 1.93
N ALA A 42 9.56 4.80 2.56
CA ALA A 42 9.47 4.14 3.87
C ALA A 42 10.04 2.71 3.83
N GLU A 43 9.69 1.92 2.82
CA GLU A 43 10.26 0.58 2.64
C GLU A 43 11.78 0.63 2.44
N ASN A 44 12.30 1.61 1.70
CA ASN A 44 13.74 1.78 1.50
C ASN A 44 14.46 2.05 2.84
N ILE A 45 13.89 2.90 3.68
CA ILE A 45 14.41 3.18 5.04
C ILE A 45 14.40 1.89 5.88
N ILE A 46 13.30 1.14 5.87
CA ILE A 46 13.16 -0.12 6.60
C ILE A 46 14.22 -1.12 6.15
N MET A 47 14.41 -1.31 4.85
CA MET A 47 15.41 -2.26 4.32
C MET A 47 16.84 -1.87 4.67
N ARG A 48 17.15 -0.56 4.79
CA ARG A 48 18.48 -0.07 5.14
C ARG A 48 18.77 -0.10 6.64
N LYS A 49 17.78 0.30 7.45
CA LYS A 49 17.96 0.59 8.88
C LYS A 49 17.27 -0.41 9.81
N GLY A 50 16.43 -1.29 9.29
CA GLY A 50 15.64 -2.24 10.08
C GLY A 50 16.36 -3.55 10.44
N LYS A 51 17.60 -3.77 9.97
CA LYS A 51 18.33 -5.01 10.24
C LYS A 51 18.55 -5.19 11.74
N GLY A 52 18.32 -6.41 12.23
CA GLY A 52 18.41 -6.77 13.65
C GLY A 52 17.10 -6.57 14.43
N LEU A 53 16.10 -5.92 13.83
CA LEU A 53 14.78 -5.72 14.42
C LEU A 53 13.78 -6.77 13.90
N PRO A 54 12.76 -7.15 14.68
CA PRO A 54 11.68 -8.01 14.22
C PRO A 54 10.70 -7.19 13.36
N ILE A 55 11.07 -6.96 12.09
CA ILE A 55 10.26 -6.19 11.14
C ILE A 55 9.87 -7.08 9.95
N CYS A 56 8.64 -6.92 9.47
CA CYS A 56 8.18 -7.41 8.18
C CYS A 56 7.44 -6.31 7.43
N ILE A 57 7.30 -6.46 6.11
CA ILE A 57 6.56 -5.52 5.26
C ILE A 57 5.38 -6.29 4.65
N VAL A 58 4.16 -5.81 4.87
CA VAL A 58 2.96 -6.32 4.21
C VAL A 58 2.54 -5.31 3.13
N ARG A 59 2.34 -5.79 1.90
CA ARG A 59 1.92 -5.02 0.73
C ARG A 59 0.53 -5.47 0.31
N PRO A 60 -0.53 -4.88 0.85
CA PRO A 60 -1.87 -5.11 0.34
C PRO A 60 -2.07 -4.45 -1.03
N SER A 61 -2.96 -5.00 -1.85
CA SER A 61 -3.54 -4.29 -2.98
C SER A 61 -4.62 -3.30 -2.52
N ILE A 62 -5.56 -2.92 -3.40
CA ILE A 62 -6.58 -1.95 -3.06
C ILE A 62 -7.56 -2.59 -2.09
N VAL A 63 -7.52 -2.16 -0.83
CA VAL A 63 -8.37 -2.71 0.23
C VAL A 63 -9.82 -2.29 0.02
N CYS A 64 -10.75 -3.25 0.11
CA CYS A 64 -12.19 -3.02 0.02
C CYS A 64 -12.93 -3.55 1.26
N ALA A 65 -14.26 -3.62 1.15
CA ALA A 65 -15.14 -4.12 2.20
C ALA A 65 -14.80 -5.56 2.60
N ALA A 66 -15.14 -5.91 3.84
CA ALA A 66 -14.93 -7.25 4.36
C ALA A 66 -15.64 -8.32 3.51
N GLY A 67 -14.97 -9.45 3.31
CA GLY A 67 -15.56 -10.61 2.67
C GLY A 67 -16.43 -11.41 3.65
N GLU A 68 -15.93 -11.61 4.87
CA GLU A 68 -16.52 -12.47 5.89
C GLU A 68 -16.62 -11.78 7.25
N GLU A 69 -15.52 -11.24 7.79
CA GLU A 69 -15.48 -10.70 9.16
C GLU A 69 -15.36 -9.18 9.22
N PRO A 70 -16.06 -8.48 10.14
CA PRO A 70 -17.01 -8.99 11.13
C PRO A 70 -18.38 -9.40 10.55
N PHE A 71 -18.68 -8.95 9.33
CA PHE A 71 -19.76 -9.46 8.48
C PHE A 71 -19.51 -9.01 7.03
N PRO A 72 -20.05 -9.71 6.01
CA PRO A 72 -19.83 -9.36 4.61
C PRO A 72 -20.27 -7.93 4.29
N GLY A 73 -19.41 -7.18 3.60
CA GLY A 73 -19.66 -5.79 3.22
C GLY A 73 -19.36 -4.75 4.31
N TRP A 74 -18.83 -5.16 5.47
CA TRP A 74 -18.42 -4.22 6.50
C TRP A 74 -17.30 -3.28 6.02
N LEU A 75 -17.42 -2.00 6.39
CA LEU A 75 -16.47 -0.93 6.10
C LEU A 75 -16.37 0.00 7.31
N ASP A 76 -15.17 0.49 7.57
CA ASP A 76 -14.93 1.57 8.54
C ASP A 76 -15.16 2.95 7.92
N ASN A 77 -14.93 3.09 6.61
CA ASN A 77 -15.10 4.32 5.86
C ASN A 77 -15.47 4.09 4.38
N ILE A 78 -16.01 5.15 3.76
CA ILE A 78 -16.36 5.19 2.34
C ILE A 78 -15.41 6.17 1.65
N CYS A 79 -14.21 5.70 1.29
CA CYS A 79 -13.18 6.50 0.63
C CYS A 79 -12.57 5.75 -0.55
N GLY A 80 -12.23 6.47 -1.62
CA GLY A 80 -11.59 5.87 -2.80
C GLY A 80 -12.47 4.81 -3.48
N ILE A 81 -11.95 3.59 -3.62
CA ILE A 81 -12.65 2.53 -4.38
C ILE A 81 -13.96 2.10 -3.72
N THR A 82 -14.06 2.13 -2.39
CA THR A 82 -15.25 1.66 -1.67
C THR A 82 -16.43 2.60 -1.93
N GLY A 83 -16.18 3.91 -2.00
CA GLY A 83 -17.18 4.91 -2.43
C GLY A 83 -17.60 4.75 -3.88
N ILE A 84 -16.65 4.45 -4.78
CA ILE A 84 -16.96 4.16 -6.18
C ILE A 84 -17.87 2.93 -6.29
N MET A 85 -17.54 1.84 -5.60
CA MET A 85 -18.34 0.60 -5.59
C MET A 85 -19.74 0.82 -4.99
N MET A 86 -19.84 1.61 -3.92
CA MET A 86 -21.13 1.96 -3.33
C MET A 86 -22.02 2.74 -4.31
N GLU A 87 -21.47 3.76 -4.98
CA GLU A 87 -22.25 4.56 -5.93
C GLU A 87 -22.59 3.80 -7.22
N ILE A 88 -21.79 2.80 -7.62
CA ILE A 88 -22.19 1.81 -8.63
C ILE A 88 -23.37 0.97 -8.12
N GLY A 89 -23.28 0.42 -6.90
CA GLY A 89 -24.33 -0.40 -6.31
C GLY A 89 -25.66 0.34 -6.14
N ARG A 90 -25.60 1.66 -5.88
CA ARG A 90 -26.76 2.56 -5.84
C ARG A 90 -27.31 2.92 -7.22
N GLY A 91 -26.55 2.69 -8.29
CA GLY A 91 -26.90 3.07 -9.66
C GLY A 91 -26.60 4.52 -10.03
N THR A 92 -25.97 5.30 -9.14
CA THR A 92 -25.57 6.70 -9.41
C THR A 92 -24.44 6.75 -10.45
N ILE A 93 -23.40 5.93 -10.25
CA ILE A 93 -22.30 5.77 -11.20
C ILE A 93 -22.62 4.63 -12.16
N ARG A 94 -22.71 4.95 -13.46
CA ARG A 94 -23.01 3.99 -14.52
C ARG A 94 -21.81 3.60 -15.37
N SER A 95 -20.74 4.40 -15.34
CA SER A 95 -19.53 4.17 -16.13
C SER A 95 -18.33 4.85 -15.48
N ILE A 96 -17.16 4.22 -15.60
CA ILE A 96 -15.87 4.76 -15.13
C ILE A 96 -14.91 4.77 -16.30
N VAL A 97 -14.17 5.87 -16.45
CA VAL A 97 -13.06 5.95 -17.41
C VAL A 97 -11.84 5.28 -16.78
N CYS A 98 -11.37 4.19 -17.39
CA CYS A 98 -10.19 3.45 -16.93
C CYS A 98 -9.29 3.06 -18.11
N ASN A 99 -8.02 2.76 -17.83
CA ASN A 99 -7.13 2.17 -18.81
C ASN A 99 -7.31 0.65 -18.78
N GLN A 100 -7.83 0.08 -19.87
CA GLN A 100 -8.14 -1.35 -20.00
C GLN A 100 -6.92 -2.26 -19.91
N ASN A 101 -5.71 -1.71 -20.08
CA ASN A 101 -4.47 -2.47 -19.96
C ASN A 101 -3.96 -2.60 -18.51
N LEU A 102 -4.65 -2.00 -17.53
CA LEU A 102 -4.28 -2.06 -16.12
C LEU A 102 -5.21 -3.01 -15.36
N ILE A 103 -4.62 -3.75 -14.41
CA ILE A 103 -5.36 -4.62 -13.49
C ILE A 103 -5.68 -3.82 -12.23
N VAL A 104 -6.95 -3.86 -11.83
CA VAL A 104 -7.42 -3.32 -10.55
C VAL A 104 -7.53 -4.49 -9.57
N ASP A 105 -6.44 -4.76 -8.85
CA ASP A 105 -6.41 -5.81 -7.82
C ASP A 105 -7.02 -5.27 -6.52
N ILE A 106 -8.06 -5.95 -6.04
CA ILE A 106 -8.85 -5.57 -4.88
C ILE A 106 -8.79 -6.69 -3.85
N ILE A 107 -8.55 -6.37 -2.58
CA ILE A 107 -8.42 -7.34 -1.48
C ILE A 107 -9.41 -6.97 -0.36
N PRO A 108 -10.20 -7.93 0.18
CA PRO A 108 -11.05 -7.65 1.34
C PRO A 108 -10.25 -7.29 2.58
N VAL A 109 -10.77 -6.36 3.41
CA VAL A 109 -10.04 -5.83 4.57
C VAL A 109 -9.71 -6.90 5.63
N ASP A 110 -10.61 -7.86 5.84
CA ASP A 110 -10.44 -8.98 6.76
C ASP A 110 -9.24 -9.85 6.38
N TYR A 111 -9.05 -10.13 5.10
CA TYR A 111 -7.88 -10.88 4.61
C TYR A 111 -6.57 -10.13 4.85
N VAL A 112 -6.59 -8.79 4.72
CA VAL A 112 -5.44 -7.95 5.04
C VAL A 112 -5.14 -7.97 6.53
N VAL A 113 -6.17 -7.91 7.38
CA VAL A 113 -6.03 -8.00 8.84
C VAL A 113 -5.44 -9.34 9.25
N ASP A 114 -5.95 -10.45 8.72
CA ASP A 114 -5.41 -11.78 9.00
C ASP A 114 -3.96 -11.92 8.55
N THR A 115 -3.64 -11.39 7.38
CA THR A 115 -2.26 -11.36 6.87
C THR A 115 -1.36 -10.57 7.80
N LEU A 116 -1.79 -9.41 8.29
CA LEU A 116 -1.02 -8.59 9.23
C LEU A 116 -0.77 -9.32 10.56
N ILE A 117 -1.80 -9.95 11.13
CA ILE A 117 -1.69 -10.71 12.39
C ILE A 117 -0.73 -11.88 12.23
N CYS A 118 -0.90 -12.69 11.17
CA CYS A 118 -0.05 -13.84 10.89
C CYS A 118 1.40 -13.42 10.62
N SER A 119 1.60 -12.37 9.83
CA SER A 119 2.94 -11.84 9.50
C SER A 119 3.65 -11.32 10.75
N ALA A 120 2.93 -10.59 11.62
CA ALA A 120 3.48 -10.08 12.87
C ALA A 120 3.90 -11.21 13.81
N TRP A 121 3.04 -12.22 14.00
CA TRP A 121 3.35 -13.38 14.83
C TRP A 121 4.57 -14.14 14.30
N GLN A 122 4.62 -14.39 12.98
CA GLN A 122 5.73 -15.08 12.34
C GLN A 122 7.03 -14.27 12.47
N CYS A 123 6.97 -12.96 12.26
CA CYS A 123 8.10 -12.06 12.36
C CYS A 123 8.70 -12.03 13.77
N ALA A 124 7.85 -12.02 14.81
CA ALA A 124 8.29 -12.05 16.20
C ALA A 124 8.84 -13.42 16.63
N SER A 125 8.30 -14.51 16.07
CA SER A 125 8.62 -15.87 16.50
C SER A 125 9.86 -16.46 15.82
N LEU A 126 10.15 -16.07 14.58
CA LEU A 126 11.30 -16.60 13.82
C LEU A 126 12.54 -15.73 13.98
N LYS A 127 13.65 -16.32 14.46
CA LYS A 127 14.94 -15.60 14.56
C LYS A 127 15.52 -15.20 13.19
N SER A 128 15.17 -15.91 12.12
CA SER A 128 15.69 -15.71 10.77
C SER A 128 15.22 -14.40 10.10
N THR A 129 14.18 -13.76 10.60
CA THR A 129 13.64 -12.49 10.06
C THR A 129 14.48 -11.27 10.43
N LYS A 130 15.41 -11.41 11.39
CA LYS A 130 16.27 -10.31 11.84
C LYS A 130 17.35 -9.94 10.82
N ASP A 131 17.82 -10.91 10.05
CA ASP A 131 18.86 -10.70 9.03
C ASP A 131 18.30 -10.44 7.63
N ASN A 132 17.05 -10.86 7.38
CA ASN A 132 16.34 -10.63 6.14
C ASN A 132 14.89 -10.27 6.42
N ILE A 133 14.50 -9.02 6.12
CA ILE A 133 13.16 -8.49 6.36
C ILE A 133 12.19 -9.11 5.34
N PRO A 134 11.25 -9.97 5.75
CA PRO A 134 10.32 -10.61 4.83
C PRO A 134 9.31 -9.59 4.29
N VAL A 135 8.90 -9.80 3.04
CA VAL A 135 7.88 -9.02 2.36
C VAL A 135 6.74 -9.93 1.94
N TYR A 136 5.53 -9.67 2.42
CA TYR A 136 4.31 -10.42 2.11
C TYR A 136 3.42 -9.59 1.20
N ASN A 137 3.07 -10.09 0.02
CA ASN A 137 2.09 -9.45 -0.85
C ASN A 137 0.71 -10.03 -0.54
N CYS A 138 -0.22 -9.17 -0.13
CA CYS A 138 -1.61 -9.54 0.19
C CYS A 138 -2.50 -9.01 -0.94
N VAL A 139 -2.71 -9.83 -1.96
CA VAL A 139 -3.36 -9.45 -3.22
C VAL A 139 -4.36 -10.52 -3.62
N SER A 140 -5.38 -10.17 -4.40
CA SER A 140 -6.34 -11.16 -4.93
C SER A 140 -5.82 -11.94 -6.15
N GLY A 141 -4.67 -11.53 -6.69
CA GLY A 141 -4.10 -11.98 -7.95
C GLY A 141 -3.60 -13.44 -8.09
N SER A 142 -3.10 -13.71 -9.28
CA SER A 142 -3.03 -15.01 -10.00
C SER A 142 -2.19 -16.15 -9.42
N HIS A 143 -1.38 -15.94 -8.37
CA HIS A 143 -0.57 -17.02 -7.78
C HIS A 143 -1.26 -17.74 -6.62
N ASN A 144 -2.29 -17.13 -6.01
CA ASN A 144 -3.17 -17.75 -5.03
C ASN A 144 -4.48 -16.93 -4.93
N PRO A 145 -5.40 -17.08 -5.90
CA PRO A 145 -6.61 -16.29 -5.94
C PRO A 145 -7.52 -16.62 -4.75
N ILE A 146 -8.28 -15.61 -4.33
CA ILE A 146 -9.32 -15.68 -3.30
C ILE A 146 -10.63 -16.19 -3.88
#